data_AF-A0A918E4U5-F1
#
_entry.id   AF-A0A918E4U5-F1
#
_cell.length_a   1.000
_cell.length_b   1.000
_cell.length_c   1.000
_cell.angle_alpha   90.00
_cell.angle_beta   90.00
_cell.angle_gamma   90.00
#
_symmetry.space_group_name_H-M   'P 1'
#
loop_
_entity.id
_entity.type
_entity.pdbx_description
1 polymer ?
#
loop_
_entity_poly.entity_id
_entity_poly.type
_entity_poly.pdbx_seq_one_letter_code
_entity_poly.pdbx_strand_id
1 'polypeptide(L)'
;MLNPRGPIPLYRQVAALIRERIESGDLAPGALVPSEDALVTKHGVARITARRAIALLREEGVIYTLRGEGSYVGPEDAPREPRSGWMFQAIADDLAAKVRAGRFAQDMPLPSESQLAQEYDVAKGTVRRALALLRERGAVFTVPGRGTYATPSS
;
A
#
# COMPACT_ATOMS: atom_id res chain seq x y z
N MET A 1 15.34 -9.81 -10.86
CA MET A 1 14.59 -10.56 -11.90
C MET A 1 14.57 -12.04 -11.51
N LEU A 2 13.44 -12.75 -11.62
CA LEU A 2 13.36 -14.17 -11.23
C LEU A 2 13.95 -15.09 -12.31
N ASN A 3 14.71 -16.10 -11.91
CA ASN A 3 15.31 -17.09 -12.79
C ASN A 3 14.88 -18.52 -12.38
N PRO A 4 13.88 -19.13 -13.06
CA PRO A 4 13.39 -20.47 -12.74
C PRO A 4 14.36 -21.60 -13.08
N ARG A 5 15.35 -21.34 -13.96
CA ARG A 5 16.37 -22.32 -14.38
C ARG A 5 17.70 -22.14 -13.66
N GLY A 6 17.77 -21.17 -12.75
CA GLY A 6 18.97 -20.87 -11.97
C GLY A 6 19.17 -21.85 -10.81
N PRO A 7 20.37 -21.85 -10.20
CA PRO A 7 20.69 -22.73 -9.07
C PRO A 7 19.92 -22.36 -7.79
N ILE A 8 19.37 -21.15 -7.70
CA ILE A 8 18.59 -20.69 -6.54
C ILE A 8 17.11 -21.05 -6.76
N PRO A 9 16.46 -21.77 -5.84
CA PRO A 9 15.02 -22.04 -5.93
C PRO A 9 14.17 -20.77 -6.00
N LEU A 10 13.11 -20.76 -6.80
CA LEU A 10 12.25 -19.59 -7.02
C LEU A 10 11.69 -18.98 -5.72
N TYR A 11 11.29 -19.80 -4.76
CA TYR A 11 10.73 -19.29 -3.50
C TYR A 11 11.75 -18.46 -2.71
N ARG A 12 13.04 -18.84 -2.77
CA ARG A 12 14.13 -18.06 -2.14
C ARG A 12 14.37 -16.75 -2.87
N GLN A 13 14.25 -16.74 -4.20
CA GLN A 13 14.36 -15.52 -4.98
C GLN A 13 13.20 -14.55 -4.69
N VAL A 14 11.97 -15.08 -4.57
CA VAL A 14 10.79 -14.28 -4.17
C VAL A 14 10.97 -13.72 -2.75
N ALA A 15 11.45 -14.53 -1.81
CA ALA A 15 11.74 -14.07 -0.46
C ALA A 15 12.83 -12.96 -0.45
N ALA A 16 13.89 -13.11 -1.25
CA ALA A 16 14.93 -12.10 -1.38
C ALA A 16 14.40 -10.76 -1.91
N LEU A 17 13.50 -10.78 -2.91
CA LEU A 17 12.86 -9.56 -3.42
C LEU A 17 12.01 -8.85 -2.36
N ILE A 18 11.32 -9.60 -1.50
CA ILE A 18 10.54 -9.02 -0.41
C ILE A 18 11.50 -8.44 0.65
N ARG A 19 12.59 -9.14 0.96
CA ARG A 19 13.60 -8.67 1.91
C ARG A 19 14.26 -7.39 1.46
N GLU A 20 14.65 -7.30 0.19
CA GLU A 20 15.23 -6.09 -0.41
C GLU A 20 14.28 -4.89 -0.25
N ARG A 21 12.96 -5.09 -0.40
CA ARG A 21 11.95 -4.06 -0.16
C ARG A 21 11.83 -3.67 1.32
N ILE A 22 12.03 -4.61 2.23
CA ILE A 22 12.05 -4.32 3.67
C ILE A 22 13.32 -3.50 4.02
N GLU A 23 14.48 -3.94 3.54
CA GLU A 23 15.78 -3.33 3.80
C GLU A 23 15.91 -1.92 3.20
N SER A 24 15.31 -1.70 2.02
CA SER A 24 15.26 -0.38 1.38
C SER A 24 14.23 0.58 2.01
N GLY A 25 13.33 0.09 2.87
CA GLY A 25 12.25 0.87 3.47
C GLY A 25 10.98 0.98 2.62
N ASP A 26 10.95 0.38 1.42
CA ASP A 26 9.74 0.26 0.59
C ASP A 26 8.61 -0.53 1.30
N LEU A 27 8.98 -1.39 2.25
CA LEU A 27 8.10 -2.07 3.19
C LEU A 27 8.60 -1.79 4.62
N ALA A 28 8.03 -0.79 5.29
CA ALA A 28 8.46 -0.42 6.62
C ALA A 28 7.96 -1.42 7.68
N PRO A 29 8.54 -1.42 8.89
CA PRO A 29 8.06 -2.23 10.01
C PRO A 29 6.56 -2.01 10.27
N GLY A 30 5.81 -3.10 10.41
CA GLY A 30 4.34 -3.08 10.56
C GLY A 30 3.56 -3.04 9.25
N ALA A 31 4.22 -2.89 8.09
CA ALA A 31 3.57 -2.90 6.79
C ALA A 31 3.06 -4.29 6.38
N LEU A 32 2.01 -4.34 5.57
CA LEU A 32 1.48 -5.59 5.02
C LEU A 32 2.40 -6.12 3.91
N VAL A 33 2.85 -7.35 4.07
CA VAL A 33 3.59 -8.11 3.07
C VAL A 33 2.63 -8.51 1.94
N PRO A 34 3.06 -8.47 0.67
CA PRO A 34 2.25 -8.95 -0.45
C PRO A 34 1.67 -10.35 -0.18
N SER A 35 0.37 -10.53 -0.44
CA SER A 35 -0.30 -11.82 -0.28
C SER A 35 0.24 -12.87 -1.25
N GLU A 36 -0.03 -14.16 -0.98
CA GLU A 36 0.31 -15.25 -1.91
C GLU A 36 -0.21 -14.95 -3.32
N ASP A 37 -1.47 -14.51 -3.45
CA ASP A 37 -2.10 -14.21 -4.74
C ASP A 37 -1.50 -12.97 -5.43
N ALA A 38 -1.10 -11.96 -4.65
CA ALA A 38 -0.37 -10.80 -5.19
C ALA A 38 1.00 -11.20 -5.73
N LEU A 39 1.72 -12.10 -5.03
CA LEU A 39 3.01 -12.62 -5.49
C LEU A 39 2.86 -13.48 -6.76
N VAL A 40 1.81 -14.30 -6.83
CA VAL A 40 1.48 -15.07 -8.04
C VAL A 40 1.25 -14.13 -9.22
N THR A 41 0.37 -13.13 -9.04
CA THR A 41 0.02 -12.16 -10.09
C THR A 41 1.23 -11.33 -10.53
N LYS A 42 2.00 -10.79 -9.57
CA LYS A 42 3.12 -9.87 -9.84
C LYS A 42 4.33 -10.58 -10.45
N HIS A 43 4.61 -11.81 -10.03
CA HIS A 43 5.86 -12.50 -10.36
C HIS A 43 5.67 -13.74 -11.24
N GLY A 44 4.43 -14.11 -11.58
CA GLY A 44 4.13 -15.28 -12.42
C GLY A 44 4.57 -16.61 -11.80
N VAL A 45 4.67 -16.67 -10.46
CA VAL A 45 5.09 -17.87 -9.75
C VAL A 45 3.89 -18.74 -9.38
N ALA A 46 4.10 -20.05 -9.24
CA ALA A 46 3.07 -20.93 -8.69
C ALA A 46 2.71 -20.55 -7.25
N ARG A 47 1.44 -20.74 -6.85
CA ARG A 47 0.96 -20.43 -5.50
C ARG A 47 1.77 -21.12 -4.39
N ILE A 48 2.18 -22.37 -4.62
CA ILE A 48 3.04 -23.11 -3.68
C ILE A 48 4.41 -22.44 -3.49
N THR A 49 4.94 -21.80 -4.54
CA THR A 49 6.20 -21.04 -4.48
C THR A 49 6.03 -19.77 -3.67
N ALA A 50 4.94 -19.03 -3.89
CA ALA A 50 4.60 -17.84 -3.12
C ALA A 50 4.42 -18.17 -1.62
N ARG A 51 3.66 -19.23 -1.32
CA ARG A 51 3.48 -19.74 0.05
C ARG A 51 4.81 -20.07 0.72
N ARG A 52 5.71 -20.79 0.02
CA ARG A 52 7.04 -21.14 0.55
C ARG A 52 7.91 -19.92 0.79
N ALA A 53 7.79 -18.88 -0.01
CA ALA A 53 8.52 -17.62 0.20
C ALA A 53 8.04 -16.91 1.48
N ILE A 54 6.73 -16.80 1.67
CA ILE A 54 6.13 -16.24 2.90
C ILE A 54 6.50 -17.07 4.12
N ALA A 55 6.42 -18.39 4.03
CA ALA A 55 6.81 -19.28 5.12
C ALA A 55 8.28 -19.10 5.52
N LEU A 56 9.18 -18.99 4.54
CA LEU A 56 10.61 -18.74 4.79
C LEU A 56 10.84 -17.42 5.53
N LEU A 57 10.25 -16.32 5.07
CA LEU A 57 10.38 -15.02 5.72
C LEU A 57 9.83 -15.03 7.15
N ARG A 58 8.77 -15.81 7.40
CA ARG A 58 8.21 -15.98 8.74
C ARG A 58 9.15 -16.79 9.64
N GLU A 59 9.74 -17.86 9.13
CA GLU A 59 10.74 -18.65 9.85
C GLU A 59 11.98 -17.83 10.20
N GLU A 60 12.37 -16.89 9.34
CA GLU A 60 13.46 -15.94 9.58
C GLU A 60 13.11 -14.81 10.56
N GLY A 61 11.85 -14.70 11.00
CA GLY A 61 11.40 -13.68 11.94
C GLY A 61 11.36 -12.26 11.38
N VAL A 62 11.51 -12.09 10.06
CA VAL A 62 11.41 -10.78 9.40
C VAL A 62 9.97 -10.38 9.11
N ILE A 63 9.05 -11.34 9.17
CA ILE A 63 7.60 -11.10 9.09
C ILE A 63 6.86 -11.99 10.09
N TYR A 64 5.64 -11.62 10.45
CA TYR A 64 4.71 -12.46 11.20
C TYR A 64 3.36 -12.55 10.48
N THR A 65 2.57 -13.60 10.73
CA THR A 65 1.27 -13.81 10.08
C THR A 65 0.14 -13.76 11.09
N LEU A 66 -0.86 -12.91 10.83
CA LEU A 66 -2.11 -12.90 11.57
C LEU A 66 -3.20 -13.61 10.75
N ARG A 67 -3.86 -14.59 11.37
CA ARG A 67 -4.86 -15.42 10.71
C ARG A 67 -6.03 -14.56 10.20
N GLY A 68 -6.30 -14.64 8.89
CA GLY A 68 -7.37 -13.88 8.24
C GLY A 68 -7.01 -12.43 7.89
N GLU A 69 -5.85 -11.94 8.33
CA GLU A 69 -5.44 -10.56 8.10
C GLU A 69 -4.28 -10.43 7.11
N GLY A 70 -3.36 -11.40 7.09
CA GLY A 70 -2.19 -11.39 6.20
C GLY A 70 -0.88 -11.47 6.98
N SER A 71 0.23 -11.16 6.31
CA SER A 71 1.56 -11.13 6.94
C SER A 71 2.10 -9.71 7.01
N TYR A 72 2.82 -9.39 8.06
CA TYR A 72 3.31 -8.04 8.36
C TYR A 72 4.82 -8.04 8.63
N VAL A 73 5.49 -6.94 8.30
CA VAL A 73 6.95 -6.79 8.48
C VAL A 73 7.31 -6.56 9.95
N GLY A 74 8.38 -7.18 10.41
CA GLY A 74 8.93 -7.02 11.76
C GLY A 74 8.61 -8.19 12.68
N PRO A 75 9.02 -8.10 13.96
CA PRO A 75 8.71 -9.11 14.96
C PRO A 75 7.22 -9.09 15.34
N GLU A 76 6.71 -10.20 15.89
CA GLU A 76 5.29 -10.41 16.20
C GLU A 76 4.71 -9.38 17.19
N ASP A 77 5.56 -8.78 18.02
CA ASP A 77 5.27 -7.74 19.01
C ASP A 77 5.49 -6.30 18.50
N ALA A 78 5.92 -6.13 17.25
CA ALA A 78 6.10 -4.80 16.67
C ALA A 78 4.77 -4.00 16.70
N PRO A 79 4.82 -2.68 16.97
CA PRO A 79 3.66 -1.82 16.83
C PRO A 79 3.07 -1.99 15.43
N ARG A 80 1.83 -2.51 15.36
CA ARG A 80 1.15 -2.71 14.07
C ARG A 80 0.93 -1.34 13.46
N GLU A 81 1.41 -1.11 12.25
CA GLU A 81 0.85 -0.01 11.49
C GLU A 81 -0.60 -0.37 11.15
N PRO A 82 -1.58 0.47 11.51
CA PRO A 82 -2.97 0.18 11.20
C PRO A 82 -3.08 -0.03 9.68
N ARG A 83 -3.79 -1.06 9.20
CA ARG A 83 -4.03 -1.32 7.75
C ARG A 83 -4.38 -0.05 6.97
N SER A 84 -5.03 0.90 7.64
CA SER A 84 -5.37 2.21 7.10
C SER A 84 -4.14 3.08 6.79
N GLY A 85 -3.11 3.10 7.64
CA GLY A 85 -1.85 3.87 7.57
C GLY A 85 -1.31 4.03 6.16
N TRP A 86 -0.91 2.89 5.60
CA TRP A 86 -0.28 2.77 4.29
C TRP A 86 -1.22 3.07 3.14
N MET A 87 -2.46 2.58 3.22
CA MET A 87 -3.43 2.76 2.15
C MET A 87 -3.87 4.22 2.06
N PHE A 88 -4.12 4.91 3.18
CA PHE A 88 -4.50 6.32 3.11
C PHE A 88 -3.32 7.22 2.75
N GLN A 89 -2.08 6.87 3.15
CA GLN A 89 -0.90 7.62 2.72
C GLN A 89 -0.67 7.47 1.22
N ALA A 90 -0.72 6.25 0.67
CA ALA A 90 -0.59 6.02 -0.76
C ALA A 90 -1.70 6.72 -1.56
N ILE A 91 -2.95 6.68 -1.08
CA ILE A 91 -4.07 7.42 -1.69
C ILE A 91 -3.81 8.93 -1.62
N ALA A 92 -3.33 9.45 -0.48
CA ALA A 92 -3.01 10.85 -0.33
C ALA A 92 -1.86 11.28 -1.26
N ASP A 93 -0.80 10.48 -1.39
CA ASP A 93 0.33 10.78 -2.26
C ASP A 93 -0.07 10.77 -3.73
N ASP A 94 -0.88 9.79 -4.16
CA ASP A 94 -1.44 9.73 -5.52
C ASP A 94 -2.36 10.92 -5.82
N LEU A 95 -3.29 11.23 -4.91
CA LEU A 95 -4.18 12.38 -5.06
C LEU A 95 -3.40 13.71 -5.06
N ALA A 96 -2.37 13.85 -4.22
CA ALA A 96 -1.50 15.03 -4.22
C ALA A 96 -0.73 15.16 -5.54
N ALA A 97 -0.27 14.05 -6.11
CA ALA A 97 0.37 14.04 -7.43
C ALA A 97 -0.62 14.45 -8.52
N LYS A 98 -1.86 13.91 -8.51
CA LYS A 98 -2.94 14.29 -9.44
C LYS A 98 -3.29 15.79 -9.32
N VAL A 99 -3.36 16.34 -8.09
CA VAL A 99 -3.57 17.77 -7.86
C VAL A 99 -2.45 18.61 -8.47
N ARG A 100 -1.18 18.30 -8.16
CA ARG A 100 -0.01 19.02 -8.71
C ARG A 100 0.07 18.94 -10.23
N ALA A 101 -0.36 17.81 -10.80
CA ALA A 101 -0.43 17.61 -12.25
C ALA A 101 -1.64 18.31 -12.91
N GLY A 102 -2.46 19.06 -12.15
CA GLY A 102 -3.63 19.76 -12.67
C GLY A 102 -4.75 18.83 -13.15
N ARG A 103 -4.80 17.58 -12.68
CA ARG A 103 -5.84 16.61 -13.06
C ARG A 103 -7.21 16.94 -12.47
N PHE A 104 -7.25 17.77 -11.44
CA PHE A 104 -8.49 18.28 -10.84
C PHE A 104 -8.59 19.77 -11.14
N ALA A 105 -9.68 20.17 -11.80
CA ALA A 105 -9.96 21.59 -12.05
C ALA A 105 -10.23 22.30 -10.71
N GLN A 106 -9.74 23.53 -10.56
CA GLN A 106 -9.77 24.26 -9.28
C GLN A 106 -11.20 24.65 -8.84
N ASP A 107 -12.13 24.71 -9.79
CA ASP A 107 -13.54 25.02 -9.61
C ASP A 107 -14.43 23.77 -9.48
N MET A 108 -13.88 22.57 -9.70
CA MET A 108 -14.59 21.32 -9.52
C MET A 108 -14.14 20.60 -8.25
N PRO A 109 -15.08 20.03 -7.47
CA PRO A 109 -14.72 19.20 -6.35
C PRO A 109 -14.00 17.94 -6.84
N LEU A 110 -13.02 17.48 -6.06
CA LEU A 110 -12.50 16.13 -6.15
C LEU A 110 -13.66 15.12 -6.06
N PRO A 111 -13.48 13.90 -6.59
CA PRO A 111 -14.46 12.83 -6.40
C PRO A 111 -14.79 12.64 -4.91
N SER A 112 -16.06 12.34 -4.63
CA SER A 112 -16.53 12.14 -3.26
C SER A 112 -15.82 10.97 -2.57
N GLU A 113 -15.89 10.91 -1.23
CA GLU A 113 -15.34 9.79 -0.46
C GLU A 113 -15.81 8.42 -0.96
N SER A 114 -17.06 8.34 -1.45
CA SER A 114 -17.63 7.10 -1.97
C SER A 114 -17.09 6.74 -3.35
N GLN A 115 -16.85 7.73 -4.22
CA GLN A 115 -16.28 7.52 -5.55
C GLN A 115 -14.80 7.12 -5.44
N LEU A 116 -14.02 7.81 -4.61
CA LEU A 116 -12.63 7.45 -4.35
C LEU A 116 -12.54 6.07 -3.69
N ALA A 117 -13.43 5.74 -2.75
CA ALA A 117 -13.46 4.41 -2.14
C ALA A 117 -13.66 3.31 -3.18
N GLN A 118 -14.52 3.55 -4.17
CA GLN A 118 -14.74 2.64 -5.29
C GLN A 118 -13.54 2.61 -6.25
N GLU A 119 -12.94 3.75 -6.58
CA GLU A 119 -11.79 3.86 -7.49
C GLU A 119 -10.57 3.13 -6.95
N TYR A 120 -10.27 3.28 -5.66
CA TYR A 120 -9.11 2.68 -5.01
C TYR A 120 -9.39 1.30 -4.40
N ASP A 121 -10.63 0.80 -4.50
CA ASP A 121 -11.12 -0.44 -3.87
C ASP A 121 -10.81 -0.52 -2.36
N VAL A 122 -11.23 0.52 -1.62
CA VAL A 122 -10.97 0.66 -0.18
C VAL A 122 -12.23 1.05 0.61
N ALA A 123 -12.18 0.92 1.94
CA ALA A 123 -13.22 1.46 2.80
C ALA A 123 -13.24 3.01 2.78
N LYS A 124 -14.44 3.62 2.85
CA LYS A 124 -14.63 5.09 2.92
C LYS A 124 -13.83 5.76 4.04
N GLY A 125 -13.69 5.09 5.18
CA GLY A 125 -12.89 5.59 6.30
C GLY A 125 -11.40 5.77 5.96
N THR A 126 -10.84 4.94 5.07
CA THR A 126 -9.47 5.07 4.58
C THR A 126 -9.33 6.31 3.70
N VAL A 127 -10.29 6.53 2.79
CA VAL A 127 -10.33 7.74 1.95
C VAL A 127 -10.46 9.00 2.78
N ARG A 128 -11.35 9.00 3.78
CA ARG A 128 -11.54 10.16 4.67
C ARG A 128 -10.23 10.56 5.36
N ARG A 129 -9.45 9.58 5.81
CA ARG A 129 -8.12 9.83 6.39
C ARG A 129 -7.13 10.36 5.35
N ALA A 130 -7.16 9.86 4.12
CA ALA A 130 -6.31 10.35 3.04
C ALA A 130 -6.63 11.82 2.71
N LEU A 131 -7.91 12.16 2.58
CA LEU A 131 -8.37 13.53 2.36
C LEU A 131 -8.03 14.45 3.53
N ALA A 132 -8.11 13.95 4.78
CA ALA A 132 -7.70 14.70 5.96
C ALA A 132 -6.19 15.03 5.92
N LEU A 133 -5.35 14.06 5.54
CA LEU A 133 -3.91 14.23 5.38
C LEU A 133 -3.57 15.20 4.24
N LEU A 134 -4.24 15.12 3.09
CA LEU A 134 -4.08 16.08 1.99
C LEU A 134 -4.38 17.51 2.42
N ARG A 135 -5.42 17.66 3.24
CA ARG A 135 -5.88 18.96 3.75
C ARG A 135 -4.91 19.53 4.78
N GLU A 136 -4.37 18.68 5.65
CA GLU A 136 -3.26 19.04 6.55
C GLU A 136 -2.01 19.47 5.78
N ARG A 137 -1.71 18.80 4.66
CA ARG A 137 -0.60 19.14 3.75
C ARG A 137 -0.88 20.36 2.85
N GLY A 138 -2.06 20.96 2.94
CA GLY A 138 -2.46 22.11 2.11
C GLY A 138 -2.70 21.80 0.63
N ALA A 139 -2.75 20.52 0.23
CA ALA A 139 -2.98 20.12 -1.17
C ALA A 139 -4.46 20.24 -1.58
N VAL A 140 -5.38 20.17 -0.61
CA VAL A 140 -6.82 20.33 -0.83
C VAL A 140 -7.46 21.15 0.28
N PHE A 141 -8.64 21.71 0.04
CA PHE A 141 -9.48 22.35 1.05
C PHE A 141 -10.93 21.85 0.95
N THR A 142 -11.68 21.89 2.05
CA THR A 142 -13.09 21.44 2.08
C THR A 142 -14.03 22.62 2.29
N VAL A 143 -15.02 22.76 1.41
CA VAL A 143 -16.11 23.72 1.55
C VAL A 143 -17.34 22.97 2.06
N PRO A 144 -17.87 23.30 3.26
CA PRO A 144 -19.05 22.64 3.81
C PRO A 144 -20.22 22.62 2.81
N GLY A 145 -20.80 21.44 2.59
CA GLY A 145 -21.92 21.26 1.64
C GLY A 145 -21.55 21.32 0.15
N ARG A 146 -20.29 21.65 -0.21
CA ARG A 146 -19.83 21.76 -1.60
C ARG A 146 -18.74 20.76 -1.99
N GLY A 147 -18.01 20.20 -1.01
CA GLY A 147 -17.04 19.12 -1.23
C GLY A 147 -15.59 19.55 -0.99
N THR A 148 -14.66 18.72 -1.47
CA THR A 148 -13.21 18.94 -1.34
C THR A 148 -12.65 19.39 -2.66
N TYR A 149 -11.84 20.44 -2.67
CA TYR A 149 -11.30 21.09 -3.87
C TYR A 149 -9.78 21.08 -3.84
N ALA A 150 -9.15 21.03 -5.01
CA ALA A 150 -7.71 21.17 -5.16
C ALA A 150 -7.28 22.60 -4.77
N THR A 151 -6.23 22.73 -3.96
CA THR A 151 -5.68 24.04 -3.63
C THR A 151 -5.06 24.68 -4.89
N PRO A 152 -5.34 25.97 -5.19
CA PRO A 152 -4.72 26.66 -6.31
C PRO A 152 -3.20 26.64 -6.17
N SER A 153 -2.50 26.11 -7.17
CA SER A 153 -1.06 26.32 -7.26
C SER A 153 -0.84 27.75 -7.79
N SER A 154 -0.20 28.60 -6.98
CA SER A 154 0.22 29.95 -7.39
C SER A 154 1.28 29.92 -8.48
#